data_AF-A0AAD3HMY4-F1
#
_entry.id   AF-A0AAD3HMY4-F1
#
_cell.length_a   1.000
_cell.length_b   1.000
_cell.length_c   1.000
_cell.angle_alpha   90.00
_cell.angle_beta   90.00
_cell.angle_gamma   90.00
#
_symmetry.space_group_name_H-M   'P 1'
#
loop_
_entity.id
_entity.type
_entity.pdbx_description
1 polymer ?
#
loop_
_entity_poly.entity_id
_entity_poly.type
_entity_poly.pdbx_seq_one_letter_code
_entity_poly.pdbx_strand_id
1 'polypeptide(L)'
;GGGDGGSSGVGGAGEVRVEAGPGSGKTRTLVARVVELVEGRGVKPEHVTVVTFTRKAADELVSRLRTALGPRAAERVAAGTFHSLSARLLRTHFHHFRSHSAPNSRLASLPRDFRVLEEEERSRLLLEAVRWAEAGWGLPHDHTRVKRVRELVSYLKNRSETTAGLSRPALLALLRQLGRQHPQLG
;
A
#
# COMPACT_ATOMS: atom_id res chain seq x y z
N GLY A 1 -51.64 2.37 -21.87
CA GLY A 1 -50.27 2.28 -22.42
C GLY A 1 -49.43 3.37 -21.80
N GLY A 2 -48.17 3.05 -21.49
CA GLY A 2 -47.09 3.97 -21.05
C GLY A 2 -47.30 4.54 -19.64
N GLY A 3 -46.39 4.38 -18.69
CA GLY A 3 -44.92 4.38 -18.77
C GLY A 3 -44.44 5.60 -17.96
N ASP A 4 -43.99 5.35 -16.74
CA ASP A 4 -42.61 5.60 -16.28
C ASP A 4 -42.36 7.05 -15.80
N GLY A 5 -41.61 7.31 -14.73
CA GLY A 5 -40.82 6.42 -13.89
C GLY A 5 -40.61 7.07 -12.52
N GLY A 6 -40.76 6.25 -11.48
CA GLY A 6 -40.33 6.60 -10.14
C GLY A 6 -38.82 6.77 -10.11
N SER A 7 -38.36 7.96 -9.71
CA SER A 7 -36.99 8.14 -9.27
C SER A 7 -36.82 7.42 -7.92
N SER A 8 -36.43 6.15 -7.94
CA SER A 8 -35.93 5.48 -6.75
C SER A 8 -34.52 5.99 -6.47
N GLY A 9 -34.45 6.99 -5.59
CA GLY A 9 -33.19 7.50 -5.05
C GLY A 9 -32.38 6.34 -4.46
N VAL A 10 -31.13 6.22 -4.93
CA VAL A 10 -30.14 5.33 -4.33
C VAL A 10 -29.86 5.86 -2.92
N GLY A 11 -30.43 5.19 -1.93
CA GLY A 11 -30.26 5.51 -0.51
C GLY A 11 -28.77 5.50 -0.12
N GLY A 12 -28.34 6.58 0.53
CA GLY A 12 -26.96 6.82 0.93
C GLY A 12 -26.38 5.70 1.80
N ALA A 13 -25.14 5.33 1.49
CA ALA A 13 -24.37 4.37 2.27
C ALA A 13 -23.98 5.00 3.63
N GLY A 14 -24.54 4.46 4.71
CA GLY A 14 -24.07 4.74 6.06
C GLY A 14 -22.75 4.03 6.34
N GLU A 15 -21.84 4.73 7.03
CA GLU A 15 -20.62 4.13 7.59
C GLU A 15 -21.00 3.05 8.62
N VAL A 16 -20.38 1.87 8.52
CA VAL A 16 -20.55 0.80 9.50
C VAL A 16 -19.19 0.42 10.05
N ARG A 17 -19.01 0.63 11.35
CA ARG A 17 -17.83 0.19 12.10
C ARG A 17 -18.16 -1.06 12.90
N VAL A 18 -17.36 -2.10 12.72
CA VAL A 18 -17.49 -3.35 13.48
C VAL A 18 -16.32 -3.46 14.44
N GLU A 19 -16.59 -3.39 15.73
CA GLU A 19 -15.63 -3.68 16.80
C GLU A 19 -15.76 -5.14 17.20
N ALA A 20 -14.65 -5.85 17.25
CA ALA A 20 -14.68 -7.29 17.44
C ALA A 20 -13.39 -7.77 18.10
N GLY A 21 -13.47 -8.70 19.06
CA GLY A 21 -12.31 -9.34 19.69
C GLY A 21 -11.62 -10.39 18.81
N PRO A 22 -10.49 -10.99 19.21
CA PRO A 22 -9.94 -12.18 18.56
C PRO A 22 -10.98 -13.32 18.48
N GLY A 23 -10.96 -14.14 17.42
CA GLY A 23 -11.86 -15.31 17.28
C GLY A 23 -13.34 -15.03 16.99
N SER A 24 -13.80 -13.78 17.09
CA SER A 24 -15.21 -13.36 16.91
C SER A 24 -15.78 -13.45 15.48
N GLY A 25 -15.05 -14.03 14.53
CA GLY A 25 -15.56 -14.22 13.17
C GLY A 25 -15.51 -13.00 12.25
N LYS A 26 -14.69 -11.96 12.54
CA LYS A 26 -14.51 -10.75 11.69
C LYS A 26 -14.41 -11.07 10.19
N THR A 27 -13.58 -12.04 9.83
CA THR A 27 -13.41 -12.47 8.43
C THR A 27 -14.69 -13.06 7.84
N ARG A 28 -15.44 -13.86 8.63
CA ARG A 28 -16.74 -14.43 8.22
C ARG A 28 -17.77 -13.32 8.00
N THR A 29 -17.86 -12.38 8.94
CA THR A 29 -18.77 -11.23 8.83
C THR A 29 -18.45 -10.38 7.61
N LEU A 30 -17.17 -10.14 7.33
CA LEU A 30 -16.76 -9.35 6.17
C LEU A 30 -17.12 -10.05 4.85
N VAL A 31 -16.90 -11.37 4.73
CA VAL A 31 -17.32 -12.14 3.55
C VAL A 31 -18.84 -12.11 3.38
N ALA A 32 -19.59 -12.35 4.46
CA ALA A 32 -21.06 -12.31 4.43
C ALA A 32 -21.57 -10.92 4.00
N ARG A 33 -20.91 -9.85 4.43
CA ARG A 33 -21.27 -8.48 4.02
C ARG A 33 -21.06 -8.28 2.52
N VAL A 34 -19.98 -8.77 1.95
CA VAL A 34 -19.72 -8.66 0.51
C VAL A 34 -20.76 -9.46 -0.28
N VAL A 35 -21.11 -10.66 0.18
CA VAL A 35 -22.16 -11.48 -0.44
C VAL A 35 -23.50 -10.75 -0.44
N GLU A 36 -23.90 -10.21 0.71
CA GLU A 36 -25.13 -9.42 0.85
C GLU A 36 -25.14 -8.19 -0.08
N LEU A 37 -24.01 -7.49 -0.23
CA LEU A 37 -23.93 -6.37 -1.18
C LEU A 37 -24.14 -6.84 -2.62
N VAL A 38 -23.49 -7.93 -3.02
CA VAL A 38 -23.50 -8.39 -4.41
C VAL A 38 -24.80 -9.10 -4.77
N GLU A 39 -25.19 -10.10 -4.00
CA GLU A 39 -26.35 -10.95 -4.30
C GLU A 39 -27.64 -10.37 -3.72
N GLY A 40 -27.61 -9.88 -2.49
CA GLY A 40 -28.78 -9.35 -1.80
C GLY A 40 -29.19 -7.97 -2.30
N ARG A 41 -28.22 -7.10 -2.60
CA ARG A 41 -28.46 -5.70 -3.01
C ARG A 41 -28.11 -5.39 -4.46
N GLY A 42 -27.65 -6.36 -5.23
CA GLY A 42 -27.34 -6.20 -6.64
C GLY A 42 -26.15 -5.26 -6.93
N VAL A 43 -25.28 -5.00 -5.94
CA VAL A 43 -24.07 -4.20 -6.17
C VAL A 43 -23.13 -4.98 -7.10
N LYS A 44 -22.70 -4.34 -8.19
CA LYS A 44 -21.74 -4.97 -9.11
C LYS A 44 -20.44 -5.29 -8.34
N PRO A 45 -19.88 -6.51 -8.47
CA PRO A 45 -18.66 -6.89 -7.76
C PRO A 45 -17.48 -5.94 -7.97
N GLU A 46 -17.37 -5.35 -9.17
CA GLU A 46 -16.35 -4.36 -9.54
C GLU A 46 -16.44 -3.03 -8.75
N HIS A 47 -17.56 -2.77 -8.07
CA HIS A 47 -17.74 -1.62 -7.17
C HIS A 47 -17.39 -1.96 -5.71
N VAL A 48 -17.01 -3.20 -5.40
CA VAL A 48 -16.67 -3.63 -4.04
C VAL A 48 -15.15 -3.75 -3.90
N THR A 49 -14.60 -3.10 -2.87
CA THR A 49 -13.19 -3.21 -2.49
C THR A 49 -13.04 -3.75 -1.07
N VAL A 50 -12.15 -4.72 -0.90
CA VAL A 50 -11.82 -5.33 0.39
C VAL A 50 -10.32 -5.23 0.61
N VAL A 51 -9.92 -4.58 1.71
CA VAL A 51 -8.51 -4.34 2.02
C VAL A 51 -8.13 -5.00 3.33
N THR A 52 -6.94 -5.61 3.38
CA THR A 52 -6.32 -6.13 4.61
C THR A 52 -4.83 -5.80 4.64
N PHE A 53 -4.17 -6.04 5.77
CA PHE A 53 -2.76 -5.69 5.96
C PHE A 53 -1.77 -6.78 5.52
N THR A 54 -2.20 -8.05 5.47
CA THR A 54 -1.30 -9.17 5.17
C THR A 54 -1.71 -9.90 3.90
N ARG A 55 -0.72 -10.42 3.16
CA ARG A 55 -0.98 -11.24 1.96
C ARG A 55 -1.78 -12.50 2.31
N LYS A 56 -1.40 -13.19 3.38
CA LYS A 56 -2.12 -14.39 3.88
C LYS A 56 -3.61 -14.12 4.12
N ALA A 57 -3.96 -13.02 4.79
CA ALA A 57 -5.36 -12.67 5.01
C ALA A 57 -6.07 -12.30 3.71
N ALA A 58 -5.37 -11.67 2.75
CA ALA A 58 -5.93 -11.34 1.45
C ALA A 58 -6.25 -12.62 0.65
N ASP A 59 -5.33 -13.57 0.61
CA ASP A 59 -5.49 -14.85 -0.08
C ASP A 59 -6.65 -15.66 0.53
N GLU A 60 -6.74 -15.68 1.86
CA GLU A 60 -7.84 -16.31 2.57
C GLU A 60 -9.20 -15.65 2.25
N LEU A 61 -9.25 -14.31 2.24
CA LEU A 61 -10.45 -13.56 1.87
C LEU A 61 -10.89 -13.85 0.43
N VAL A 62 -9.96 -13.85 -0.52
CA VAL A 62 -10.22 -14.18 -1.93
C VAL A 62 -10.75 -15.61 -2.06
N SER A 63 -10.14 -16.56 -1.36
CA SER A 63 -10.60 -17.96 -1.36
C SER A 63 -12.03 -18.08 -0.83
N ARG A 64 -12.33 -17.46 0.32
CA ARG A 64 -13.67 -17.47 0.90
C ARG A 64 -14.71 -16.78 0.01
N LEU A 65 -14.35 -15.66 -0.63
CA LEU A 65 -15.22 -14.97 -1.59
C LEU A 65 -15.48 -15.83 -2.83
N ARG A 66 -14.47 -16.53 -3.35
CA ARG A 66 -14.64 -17.47 -4.46
C ARG A 66 -15.59 -18.60 -4.12
N THR A 67 -15.51 -19.15 -2.92
CA THR A 67 -16.45 -20.18 -2.46
C THR A 67 -17.87 -19.63 -2.33
N ALA A 68 -18.02 -18.40 -1.83
CA ALA A 68 -19.34 -17.83 -1.54
C ALA A 68 -20.07 -17.27 -2.78
N LEU A 69 -19.36 -16.57 -3.68
CA LEU A 69 -19.93 -15.88 -4.85
C LEU A 69 -19.69 -16.61 -6.18
N GLY A 70 -18.90 -17.68 -6.14
CA GLY A 70 -18.35 -18.31 -7.33
C GLY A 70 -17.16 -17.54 -7.94
N PRO A 71 -16.37 -18.20 -8.81
CA PRO A 71 -15.10 -17.67 -9.30
C PRO A 71 -15.25 -16.38 -10.11
N ARG A 72 -16.24 -16.31 -11.00
CA ARG A 72 -16.44 -15.15 -11.90
C ARG A 72 -16.78 -13.86 -11.15
N ALA A 73 -17.61 -13.94 -10.10
CA ALA A 73 -17.97 -12.76 -9.33
C ALA A 73 -16.84 -12.36 -8.38
N ALA A 74 -16.21 -13.32 -7.70
CA ALA A 74 -15.12 -13.06 -6.78
C ALA A 74 -13.89 -12.43 -7.45
N GLU A 75 -13.54 -12.85 -8.69
CA GLU A 75 -12.42 -12.26 -9.45
C GLU A 75 -12.61 -10.77 -9.79
N ARG A 76 -13.87 -10.31 -9.85
CA ARG A 76 -14.20 -8.91 -10.11
C ARG A 76 -14.19 -8.06 -8.84
N VAL A 77 -14.25 -8.67 -7.65
CA VAL A 77 -14.10 -7.94 -6.39
C VAL A 77 -12.65 -7.50 -6.22
N ALA A 78 -12.43 -6.24 -5.89
CA ALA A 78 -11.12 -5.70 -5.59
C ALA A 78 -10.66 -6.12 -4.17
N ALA A 79 -10.22 -7.37 -4.01
CA ALA A 79 -9.73 -7.88 -2.73
C ALA A 79 -8.20 -7.98 -2.70
N GLY A 80 -7.56 -7.43 -1.66
CA GLY A 80 -6.10 -7.43 -1.58
C GLY A 80 -5.52 -6.74 -0.36
N THR A 81 -4.20 -6.54 -0.40
CA THR A 81 -3.53 -5.63 0.54
C THR A 81 -3.54 -4.21 0.01
N PHE A 82 -3.31 -3.22 0.89
CA PHE A 82 -3.08 -1.85 0.45
C PHE A 82 -2.04 -1.76 -0.67
N HIS A 83 -0.92 -2.47 -0.52
CA HIS A 83 0.16 -2.46 -1.50
C HIS A 83 -0.26 -3.06 -2.85
N SER A 84 -0.89 -4.24 -2.85
CA SER A 84 -1.29 -4.90 -4.10
C SER A 84 -2.37 -4.12 -4.85
N LEU A 85 -3.34 -3.56 -4.12
CA LEU A 85 -4.39 -2.73 -4.71
C LEU A 85 -3.85 -1.40 -5.23
N SER A 86 -2.95 -0.74 -4.49
CA SER A 86 -2.31 0.50 -4.94
C SER A 86 -1.45 0.27 -6.18
N ALA A 87 -0.65 -0.80 -6.20
CA ALA A 87 0.15 -1.16 -7.37
C ALA A 87 -0.74 -1.44 -8.59
N ARG A 88 -1.87 -2.13 -8.40
CA ARG A 88 -2.86 -2.35 -9.47
C ARG A 88 -3.43 -1.03 -9.99
N LEU A 89 -3.88 -0.14 -9.10
CA LEU A 89 -4.41 1.18 -9.46
C LEU A 89 -3.39 2.02 -10.25
N LEU A 90 -2.13 2.08 -9.78
CA LEU A 90 -1.06 2.80 -10.45
C LEU A 90 -0.78 2.25 -11.85
N ARG A 91 -0.84 0.93 -12.04
CA ARG A 91 -0.64 0.30 -13.36
C ARG A 91 -1.82 0.55 -14.29
N THR A 92 -3.05 0.39 -13.81
CA THR A 92 -4.27 0.57 -14.61
C THR A 92 -4.45 2.02 -15.05
N HIS A 93 -4.20 2.98 -14.16
CA HIS A 93 -4.44 4.41 -14.40
C HIS A 93 -3.15 5.22 -14.57
N PHE A 94 -2.06 4.56 -14.98
CA PHE A 94 -0.73 5.15 -15.04
C PHE A 94 -0.69 6.52 -15.75
N HIS A 95 -1.27 6.61 -16.96
CA HIS A 95 -1.31 7.85 -17.73
C HIS A 95 -2.09 8.97 -17.04
N HIS A 96 -3.19 8.64 -16.37
CA HIS A 96 -4.00 9.59 -15.62
C HIS A 96 -3.22 10.13 -14.42
N PHE A 97 -2.59 9.24 -13.63
CA PHE A 97 -1.74 9.65 -12.51
C PHE A 97 -0.57 10.52 -12.96
N ARG A 98 0.05 10.20 -14.10
CA ARG A 98 1.21 10.94 -14.60
C ARG A 98 0.86 12.35 -15.08
N SER A 99 -0.28 12.51 -15.76
CA SER A 99 -0.74 13.81 -16.29
C SER A 99 -1.26 14.76 -15.21
N HIS A 100 -1.78 14.24 -14.10
CA HIS A 100 -2.32 15.02 -12.98
C HIS A 100 -1.38 15.07 -11.77
N SER A 101 -0.16 14.53 -11.93
CA SER A 101 0.89 14.65 -10.92
C SER A 101 1.47 16.05 -10.91
N ALA A 102 1.84 16.53 -9.71
CA ALA A 102 2.65 17.73 -9.60
C ALA A 102 3.92 17.62 -10.48
N PRO A 103 4.41 18.72 -11.09
CA PRO A 103 5.53 18.70 -12.05
C PRO A 103 6.80 17.99 -11.54
N ASN A 104 7.00 17.95 -10.21
CA ASN A 104 8.16 17.34 -9.54
C ASN A 104 7.81 16.08 -8.74
N SER A 105 6.63 15.49 -8.95
CA SER A 105 6.25 14.27 -8.26
C SER A 105 7.05 13.08 -8.80
N ARG A 106 7.42 12.14 -7.92
CA ARG A 106 8.06 10.88 -8.33
C ARG A 106 7.17 10.03 -9.23
N LEU A 107 5.86 10.25 -9.21
CA LEU A 107 4.91 9.56 -10.09
C LEU A 107 5.03 10.07 -11.54
N ALA A 108 5.35 11.35 -11.75
CA ALA A 108 5.59 11.90 -13.09
C ALA A 108 6.77 11.20 -13.80
N SER A 109 7.80 10.85 -13.02
CA SER A 109 9.02 10.17 -13.47
C SER A 109 8.99 8.63 -13.35
N LEU A 110 7.93 8.04 -12.77
CA LEU A 110 7.87 6.60 -12.58
C LEU A 110 7.79 5.91 -13.95
N PRO A 111 8.58 4.86 -14.23
CA PRO A 111 8.45 4.12 -15.49
C PRO A 111 7.18 3.26 -15.49
N ARG A 112 6.64 2.96 -16.68
CA ARG A 112 5.37 2.20 -16.83
C ARG A 112 5.48 0.78 -16.25
N ASP A 113 6.65 0.17 -16.39
CA ASP A 113 7.01 -1.17 -15.94
C ASP A 113 7.64 -1.17 -14.53
N PHE A 114 7.32 -0.16 -13.71
CA PHE A 114 7.87 -0.06 -12.37
C PHE A 114 7.73 -1.38 -11.59
N ARG A 115 8.85 -1.74 -10.96
CA ARG A 115 8.92 -2.91 -10.09
C ARG A 115 8.72 -2.47 -8.64
N VAL A 116 7.81 -3.15 -7.96
CA VAL A 116 7.76 -3.06 -6.49
C VAL A 116 8.90 -3.92 -5.97
N LEU A 117 9.89 -3.27 -5.36
CA LEU A 117 11.05 -3.95 -4.78
C LEU A 117 10.64 -4.70 -3.52
N GLU A 118 11.05 -5.96 -3.42
CA GLU A 118 10.94 -6.72 -2.18
C GLU A 118 11.99 -6.23 -1.15
N GLU A 119 11.81 -6.60 0.11
CA GLU A 119 12.60 -6.09 1.23
C GLU A 119 14.11 -6.39 1.08
N GLU A 120 14.42 -7.59 0.61
CA GLU A 120 15.78 -8.09 0.41
C GLU A 120 16.50 -7.31 -0.69
N GLU A 121 15.82 -7.13 -1.84
CA GLU A 121 16.34 -6.37 -2.98
C GLU A 121 16.52 -4.90 -2.64
N ARG A 122 15.54 -4.31 -1.93
CA ARG A 122 15.64 -2.93 -1.44
C ARG A 122 16.85 -2.76 -0.53
N SER A 123 17.05 -3.71 0.38
CA SER A 123 18.19 -3.68 1.32
C SER A 123 19.52 -3.79 0.60
N ARG A 124 19.62 -4.67 -0.41
CA ARG A 124 20.81 -4.80 -1.25
C ARG A 124 21.12 -3.54 -2.04
N LEU A 125 20.13 -2.97 -2.73
CA LEU A 125 20.32 -1.74 -3.51
C LEU A 125 20.69 -0.55 -2.62
N LEU A 126 20.10 -0.45 -1.42
CA LEU A 126 20.51 0.56 -0.44
C LEU A 126 21.97 0.37 -0.02
N LEU A 127 22.40 -0.87 0.21
CA LEU A 127 23.80 -1.17 0.53
C LEU A 127 24.74 -0.79 -0.62
N GLU A 128 24.40 -1.13 -1.87
CA GLU A 128 25.19 -0.78 -3.05
C GLU A 128 25.27 0.74 -3.25
N ALA A 129 24.15 1.46 -3.06
CA ALA A 129 24.12 2.92 -3.14
C ALA A 129 24.95 3.59 -2.03
N VAL A 130 24.90 3.06 -0.81
CA VAL A 130 25.75 3.52 0.29
C VAL A 130 27.22 3.29 -0.04
N ARG A 131 27.60 2.10 -0.52
CA ARG A 131 28.98 1.79 -0.93
C ARG A 131 29.47 2.68 -2.07
N TRP A 132 28.61 2.99 -3.05
CA TRP A 132 28.93 3.91 -4.14
C TRP A 132 29.13 5.35 -3.62
N ALA A 133 28.28 5.81 -2.71
CA ALA A 133 28.43 7.12 -2.10
C ALA A 133 29.66 7.20 -1.17
N GLU A 134 30.01 6.10 -0.50
CA GLU A 134 31.21 5.98 0.35
C GLU A 134 32.50 6.23 -0.44
N ALA A 135 32.58 5.79 -1.70
CA ALA A 135 33.73 6.06 -2.58
C ALA A 135 33.98 7.57 -2.80
N GLY A 136 32.96 8.43 -2.61
CA GLY A 136 33.09 9.89 -2.69
C GLY A 136 33.02 10.63 -1.34
N TRP A 137 32.63 9.97 -0.24
CA TRP A 137 32.21 10.66 0.99
C TRP A 137 33.10 10.46 2.22
N GLY A 138 34.07 9.54 2.19
CA GLY A 138 35.09 9.42 3.24
C GLY A 138 34.56 9.09 4.65
N LEU A 139 33.46 8.32 4.75
CA LEU A 139 32.89 7.92 6.05
C LEU A 139 33.46 6.56 6.52
N PRO A 140 33.75 6.34 7.82
CA PRO A 140 34.36 5.09 8.32
C PRO A 140 33.48 3.85 8.13
N HIS A 141 33.98 2.72 7.61
CA HIS A 141 33.16 1.56 7.22
C HIS A 141 32.74 0.66 8.43
N ASP A 142 31.44 0.51 8.74
CA ASP A 142 30.90 -0.39 9.80
C ASP A 142 29.42 -0.83 9.52
N HIS A 143 29.08 -2.08 9.89
CA HIS A 143 27.77 -2.77 9.83
C HIS A 143 26.61 -2.03 10.51
N THR A 144 26.87 -1.26 11.55
CA THR A 144 25.88 -0.45 12.28
C THR A 144 25.18 0.59 11.39
N ARG A 145 25.82 1.00 10.29
CA ARG A 145 25.38 2.11 9.44
C ARG A 145 24.31 1.75 8.42
N VAL A 146 24.34 0.54 7.86
CA VAL A 146 23.32 0.04 6.92
C VAL A 146 21.95 -0.02 7.61
N LYS A 147 21.96 -0.47 8.87
CA LYS A 147 20.76 -0.53 9.72
C LYS A 147 20.17 0.87 9.95
N ARG A 148 21.01 1.88 10.19
CA ARG A 148 20.59 3.30 10.34
C ARG A 148 20.03 3.90 9.06
N VAL A 149 20.65 3.64 7.89
CA VAL A 149 20.13 4.13 6.60
C VAL A 149 18.78 3.47 6.27
N ARG A 150 18.64 2.17 6.52
CA ARG A 150 17.36 1.46 6.34
C ARG A 150 16.27 2.03 7.24
N GLU A 151 16.58 2.32 8.50
CA GLU A 151 15.63 2.95 9.41
C GLU A 151 15.29 4.38 9.03
N LEU A 152 16.24 5.18 8.55
CA LEU A 152 15.95 6.51 8.02
C LEU A 152 14.97 6.44 6.83
N VAL A 153 15.21 5.52 5.89
CA VAL A 153 14.31 5.31 4.75
C VAL A 153 12.92 4.87 5.22
N SER A 154 12.85 3.97 6.20
CA SER A 154 11.58 3.54 6.81
C SER A 154 10.84 4.69 7.51
N TYR A 155 11.57 5.48 8.30
CA TYR A 155 11.07 6.63 9.05
C TYR A 155 10.45 7.67 8.12
N LEU A 156 11.18 8.07 7.07
CA LEU A 156 10.69 9.05 6.10
C LEU A 156 9.49 8.53 5.32
N LYS A 157 9.50 7.25 4.91
CA LYS A 157 8.37 6.62 4.21
C LYS A 157 7.08 6.63 5.05
N ASN A 158 7.17 6.26 6.33
CA ASN A 158 6.00 6.19 7.20
C ASN A 158 5.39 7.57 7.50
N ARG A 159 6.16 8.64 7.34
CA ARG A 159 5.71 10.03 7.53
C ARG A 159 5.36 10.75 6.22
N SER A 160 5.46 10.07 5.08
CA SER A 160 5.36 10.71 3.75
C SER A 160 6.37 11.84 3.53
N GLU A 161 7.50 11.81 4.24
CA GLU A 161 8.57 12.81 4.16
C GLU A 161 9.67 12.36 3.18
N THR A 162 10.48 13.29 2.68
CA THR A 162 11.54 13.00 1.71
C THR A 162 12.86 13.67 2.09
N THR A 163 13.98 13.09 1.66
CA THR A 163 15.30 13.73 1.79
C THR A 163 15.55 14.79 0.71
N ALA A 164 14.66 14.95 -0.27
CA ALA A 164 14.80 15.98 -1.29
C ALA A 164 14.85 17.37 -0.64
N GLY A 165 15.98 18.06 -0.76
CA GLY A 165 16.23 19.36 -0.11
C GLY A 165 17.11 19.31 1.14
N LEU A 166 17.49 18.13 1.65
CA LEU A 166 18.44 18.03 2.77
C LEU A 166 19.88 18.22 2.30
N SER A 167 20.59 19.17 2.91
CA SER A 167 22.04 19.32 2.73
C SER A 167 22.78 18.14 3.35
N ARG A 168 24.01 17.87 2.87
CA ARG A 168 24.87 16.79 3.40
C ARG A 168 25.05 16.88 4.94
N PRO A 169 25.27 18.05 5.56
CA PRO A 169 25.33 18.17 7.02
C PRO A 169 24.02 17.81 7.73
N ALA A 170 22.86 18.21 7.17
CA ALA A 170 21.55 17.91 7.75
C ALA A 170 21.25 16.40 7.72
N LEU A 171 21.60 15.72 6.63
CA LEU A 171 21.48 14.27 6.51
C LEU A 171 22.35 13.53 7.55
N LEU A 172 23.59 13.98 7.75
CA LEU A 172 24.50 13.41 8.73
C LEU A 172 24.01 13.63 10.18
N ALA A 173 23.44 14.80 10.47
CA ALA A 173 22.84 15.08 11.78
C ALA A 173 21.67 14.14 12.09
N LEU A 174 20.80 13.90 11.10
CA LEU A 174 19.65 13.01 11.21
C LEU A 174 20.07 11.55 11.42
N LEU A 175 21.08 11.07 10.68
CA LEU A 175 21.64 9.73 10.86
C LEU A 175 22.26 9.53 12.26
N ARG A 176 22.90 10.56 12.83
CA ARG A 176 23.42 10.53 14.21
C ARG A 176 22.29 10.53 15.24
N GLN A 177 21.22 11.28 15.00
CA GLN A 177 20.04 11.29 15.88
C GLN A 177 19.38 9.90 15.95
N LEU A 178 19.14 9.28 14.79
CA LEU A 178 18.57 7.94 14.72
C LEU A 178 19.47 6.89 15.37
N GLY A 179 20.79 6.99 15.18
CA GLY A 179 21.75 6.13 15.88
C GLY A 179 21.70 6.25 17.42
N ARG A 180 21.39 7.44 17.96
CA ARG A 180 21.21 7.64 19.41
C ARG A 180 19.87 7.10 19.93
N GLN A 181 18.81 7.16 19.13
CA GLN A 181 17.48 6.69 19.51
C GLN A 181 17.35 5.17 19.49
N HIS A 182 18.27 4.48 18.81
CA HIS A 182 18.29 3.02 18.71
C HIS A 182 19.72 2.52 19.04
N PRO A 183 20.12 2.48 20.32
CA PRO A 183 21.48 2.08 20.73
C PRO A 183 21.88 0.64 20.34
N GLN A 184 20.90 -0.23 20.07
CA GLN A 184 21.06 -1.55 19.43
C GLN A 184 21.51 -1.50 17.94
N LEU A 185 21.73 -0.29 17.41
CA LEU A 185 22.36 0.00 16.12
C LEU A 185 23.83 0.45 16.30
N GLY A 186 24.40 0.34 17.50
CA GLY A 186 25.80 0.59 17.82
C GLY A 186 26.63 -0.68 17.80
#